data_AF-A0A6J1NTF1-F1
#
_entry.id   AF-A0A6J1NTF1-F1
#
_cell.length_a   1.000
_cell.length_b   1.000
_cell.length_c   1.000
_cell.angle_alpha   90.00
_cell.angle_beta   90.00
_cell.angle_gamma   90.00
#
_symmetry.space_group_name_H-M   'P 1'
#
loop_
_entity.id
_entity.type
_entity.pdbx_description
1 polymer ?
#
loop_
_entity_poly.entity_id
_entity_poly.type
_entity_poly.pdbx_seq_one_letter_code
_entity_poly.pdbx_strand_id
1 'polypeptide(L)'
;MSYPKEVGGYKLGKLIIEGKTKQVFDLPSEPGLCLLLNKDRITAGDGVKAHDMEGKAAISNQTNGKVFEILKAAGIKTAYVEVASPTAFISKKCEMVPIEWVTRRLATGSFLKRNPGVPEGFRFTPPKQETFFKDDANHDPQWSEEQIVSAKFDVNGLVIGQDEVDYMRKVTILVFEILEKAWALRNCALIDMKIEFGVDVDGNILLADVIDSDSWRLWPSGDKRLMVDKQVYRNLANVTAADLDTVKRNFAWVKDQLDHLKPTIHHKVVVFMGSPADEEHCQKIAKAARGFGLDVDLRITSAHKATQETLRIMQEYEDTHGALVFIAVAGRSNGLGPVLSGNTSYPVINCPPPSDKLVQDIWSSLSVPSGLGCATVVYPDSAAIMAAQIIGLQDYLVWARLRVKQLDMATSLRTADKKLRNPKV
;
A
#
# COMPACT_ATOMS: atom_id res chain seq x y z
N MET A 1 -27.66 13.13 -25.22
CA MET A 1 -27.80 13.79 -23.89
C MET A 1 -26.65 14.77 -23.73
N SER A 2 -26.89 15.98 -23.23
CA SER A 2 -25.81 16.90 -22.89
C SER A 2 -25.18 16.48 -21.57
N TYR A 3 -23.87 16.19 -21.57
CA TYR A 3 -23.11 15.96 -20.35
C TYR A 3 -23.09 17.23 -19.47
N PRO A 4 -22.89 17.11 -18.14
CA PRO A 4 -22.71 18.28 -17.29
C PRO A 4 -21.55 19.14 -17.81
N LYS A 5 -21.69 20.47 -17.73
CA LYS A 5 -20.62 21.40 -18.14
C LYS A 5 -19.56 21.59 -17.04
N GLU A 6 -19.91 21.27 -15.80
CA GLU A 6 -19.08 21.45 -14.62
C GLU A 6 -19.44 20.41 -13.56
N VAL A 7 -18.46 19.90 -12.83
CA VAL A 7 -18.64 19.00 -11.68
C VAL A 7 -17.65 19.41 -10.59
N GLY A 8 -18.14 19.71 -9.38
CA GLY A 8 -17.28 19.99 -8.23
C GLY A 8 -16.38 21.21 -8.39
N GLY A 9 -16.81 22.24 -9.15
CA GLY A 9 -15.97 23.40 -9.45
C GLY A 9 -15.04 23.22 -10.67
N TYR A 10 -14.97 22.02 -11.25
CA TYR A 10 -14.12 21.75 -12.42
C TYR A 10 -14.93 21.85 -13.71
N LYS A 11 -14.51 22.73 -14.62
CA LYS A 11 -15.08 22.87 -15.96
C LYS A 11 -14.71 21.66 -16.82
N LEU A 12 -15.73 20.93 -17.29
CA LEU A 12 -15.52 19.72 -18.08
C LEU A 12 -15.20 20.07 -19.53
N GLY A 13 -14.15 19.43 -20.06
CA GLY A 13 -13.80 19.44 -21.47
C GLY A 13 -14.47 18.31 -22.24
N LYS A 14 -13.78 17.82 -23.27
CA LYS A 14 -14.24 16.68 -24.07
C LYS A 14 -14.37 15.41 -23.23
N LEU A 15 -15.38 14.60 -23.54
CA LEU A 15 -15.42 13.22 -23.06
C LEU A 15 -14.28 12.44 -23.72
N ILE A 16 -13.44 11.80 -22.91
CA ILE A 16 -12.29 11.00 -23.34
C ILE A 16 -12.71 9.55 -23.54
N ILE A 17 -13.39 8.97 -22.55
CA ILE A 17 -13.86 7.59 -22.57
C ILE A 17 -15.16 7.46 -21.79
N GLU A 18 -16.08 6.65 -22.29
CA GLU A 18 -17.31 6.26 -21.59
C GLU A 18 -17.35 4.74 -21.45
N GLY A 19 -17.29 4.27 -20.20
CA GLY A 19 -17.42 2.87 -19.85
C GLY A 19 -18.80 2.52 -19.30
N LYS A 20 -18.97 1.27 -18.88
CA LYS A 20 -20.23 0.75 -18.32
C LYS A 20 -20.65 1.49 -17.04
N THR A 21 -19.71 1.82 -16.17
CA THR A 21 -19.96 2.40 -14.83
C THR A 21 -19.34 3.78 -14.59
N LYS A 22 -18.59 4.33 -15.54
CA LYS A 22 -17.85 5.59 -15.38
C LYS A 22 -17.68 6.32 -16.71
N GLN A 23 -17.49 7.63 -16.64
CA GLN A 23 -17.14 8.52 -17.73
C GLN A 23 -15.89 9.30 -17.35
N VAL A 24 -15.00 9.56 -18.31
CA VAL A 24 -13.77 10.31 -18.08
C VAL A 24 -13.78 11.54 -18.96
N PHE A 25 -13.63 12.70 -18.33
CA PHE A 25 -13.64 13.99 -18.99
C PHE A 25 -12.26 14.64 -18.92
N ASP A 26 -11.92 15.32 -20.00
CA ASP A 26 -10.79 16.25 -20.01
C ASP A 26 -11.04 17.43 -19.06
N LEU A 27 -9.98 17.99 -18.50
CA LEU A 27 -9.99 19.21 -17.70
C LEU A 27 -9.12 20.28 -18.40
N PRO A 28 -9.70 21.13 -19.26
CA PRO A 28 -8.93 22.09 -20.05
C PRO A 28 -8.15 23.11 -19.21
N SER A 29 -8.65 23.43 -18.01
CA SER A 29 -8.01 24.36 -17.08
C SER A 29 -6.87 23.73 -16.27
N GLU A 30 -6.77 22.39 -16.26
CA GLU A 30 -5.81 21.63 -15.44
C GLU A 30 -5.02 20.64 -16.34
N PRO A 31 -3.98 21.12 -17.05
CA PRO A 31 -3.20 20.30 -17.97
C PRO A 31 -2.65 19.04 -17.30
N GLY A 32 -2.76 17.90 -17.98
CA GLY A 32 -2.33 16.60 -17.46
C GLY A 32 -3.32 15.92 -16.51
N LEU A 33 -4.41 16.57 -16.10
CA LEU A 33 -5.46 15.97 -15.26
C LEU A 33 -6.74 15.66 -16.04
N CYS A 34 -7.52 14.72 -15.52
CA CYS A 34 -8.86 14.37 -15.99
C CYS A 34 -9.80 14.16 -14.80
N LEU A 35 -11.10 14.24 -15.06
CA LEU A 35 -12.14 13.95 -14.07
C LEU A 35 -12.80 12.63 -14.41
N LEU A 36 -12.89 11.73 -13.43
CA LEU A 36 -13.65 10.49 -13.53
C LEU A 36 -14.98 10.67 -12.81
N LEU A 37 -16.08 10.54 -13.55
CA LEU A 37 -17.44 10.63 -13.06
C LEU A 37 -18.07 9.23 -13.02
N ASN A 38 -18.43 8.77 -11.83
CA ASN A 38 -19.10 7.48 -11.65
C ASN A 38 -20.59 7.58 -12.03
N LYS A 39 -21.14 6.49 -12.55
CA LYS A 39 -22.56 6.33 -12.91
C LYS A 39 -23.28 5.46 -11.89
N ASP A 40 -24.56 5.74 -11.68
CA ASP A 40 -25.47 4.95 -10.82
C ASP A 40 -25.91 3.65 -11.51
N ARG A 41 -24.92 2.82 -11.87
CA ARG A 41 -25.14 1.61 -12.65
C ARG A 41 -24.32 0.45 -12.14
N ILE A 42 -24.93 -0.73 -12.07
CA ILE A 42 -24.25 -1.99 -11.76
C ILE A 42 -24.37 -2.95 -12.94
N THR A 43 -23.29 -3.67 -13.25
CA THR A 43 -23.20 -4.56 -14.42
C THR A 43 -22.49 -5.88 -14.09
N ALA A 44 -22.90 -7.00 -14.70
CA ALA A 44 -22.21 -8.29 -14.61
C ALA A 44 -22.31 -9.06 -15.93
N GLY A 45 -21.37 -9.98 -16.17
CA GLY A 45 -21.29 -10.76 -17.41
C GLY A 45 -21.15 -9.86 -18.63
N ASP A 46 -20.11 -9.04 -18.65
CA ASP A 46 -19.78 -8.10 -19.74
C ASP A 46 -20.88 -7.11 -20.12
N GLY A 47 -21.81 -6.86 -19.20
CA GLY A 47 -22.91 -5.91 -19.40
C GLY A 47 -24.23 -6.56 -19.80
N VAL A 48 -24.27 -7.88 -20.01
CA VAL A 48 -25.51 -8.64 -20.24
C VAL A 48 -26.50 -8.44 -19.09
N LYS A 49 -26.00 -8.42 -17.85
CA LYS A 49 -26.81 -8.16 -16.66
C LYS A 49 -26.55 -6.75 -16.14
N ALA A 50 -27.43 -5.80 -16.43
CA ALA A 50 -27.26 -4.39 -16.04
C ALA A 50 -28.53 -3.81 -15.42
N HIS A 51 -28.37 -3.05 -14.33
CA HIS A 51 -29.45 -2.35 -13.66
C HIS A 51 -28.98 -0.97 -13.18
N ASP A 52 -29.90 -0.02 -13.13
CA ASP A 52 -29.68 1.25 -12.45
C ASP A 52 -29.73 1.04 -10.94
N MET A 53 -28.86 1.73 -10.21
CA MET A 53 -28.75 1.65 -8.76
C MET A 53 -28.39 3.04 -8.24
N GLU A 54 -29.42 3.84 -8.00
CA GLU A 54 -29.28 5.22 -7.51
C GLU A 54 -28.38 5.29 -6.27
N GLY A 55 -27.47 6.26 -6.23
CA GLY A 55 -26.52 6.46 -5.14
C GLY A 55 -25.31 5.53 -5.14
N LYS A 56 -25.25 4.51 -6.02
CA LYS A 56 -24.06 3.66 -6.18
C LYS A 56 -22.84 4.48 -6.59
N ALA A 57 -23.00 5.47 -7.48
CA ALA A 57 -21.90 6.31 -7.96
C ALA A 57 -21.15 6.97 -6.80
N ALA A 58 -21.89 7.50 -5.83
CA ALA A 58 -21.33 8.15 -4.66
C ALA A 58 -20.63 7.15 -3.74
N ILE A 59 -21.24 5.97 -3.53
CA ILE A 59 -20.63 4.89 -2.74
C ILE A 59 -19.31 4.43 -3.39
N SER A 60 -19.32 4.12 -4.69
CA SER A 60 -18.13 3.74 -5.45
C SER A 60 -17.03 4.80 -5.39
N ASN A 61 -17.38 6.08 -5.53
CA ASN A 61 -16.40 7.17 -5.51
C ASN A 61 -15.75 7.34 -4.13
N GLN A 62 -16.54 7.26 -3.06
CA GLN A 62 -16.03 7.34 -1.69
C GLN A 62 -15.18 6.12 -1.31
N THR A 63 -15.62 4.92 -1.68
CA THR A 63 -14.83 3.68 -1.50
C THR A 63 -13.48 3.81 -2.21
N ASN A 64 -13.50 4.24 -3.47
CA ASN A 64 -12.32 4.46 -4.28
C ASN A 64 -11.35 5.48 -3.66
N GLY A 65 -11.87 6.65 -3.28
CA GLY A 65 -11.05 7.71 -2.69
C GLY A 65 -10.37 7.26 -1.39
N LYS A 66 -11.10 6.57 -0.50
CA LYS A 66 -10.55 6.04 0.75
C LYS A 66 -9.46 4.98 0.49
N VAL A 67 -9.68 4.08 -0.47
CA VAL A 67 -8.68 3.07 -0.86
C VAL A 67 -7.42 3.72 -1.43
N PHE A 68 -7.56 4.66 -2.37
CA PHE A 68 -6.42 5.33 -2.97
C PHE A 68 -5.64 6.20 -1.97
N GLU A 69 -6.31 6.81 -1.00
CA GLU A 69 -5.64 7.55 0.08
C GLU A 69 -4.83 6.63 1.02
N ILE A 70 -5.30 5.41 1.29
CA ILE A 70 -4.51 4.39 2.02
C ILE A 70 -3.26 4.03 1.20
N LEU A 71 -3.42 3.74 -0.09
CA LEU A 71 -2.32 3.33 -0.96
C LEU A 71 -1.29 4.46 -1.18
N LYS A 72 -1.75 5.71 -1.34
CA LYS A 72 -0.88 6.90 -1.38
C LYS A 72 -0.12 7.08 -0.07
N ALA A 73 -0.80 6.93 1.07
CA ALA A 73 -0.14 7.04 2.38
C ALA A 73 0.91 5.95 2.62
N ALA A 74 0.77 4.78 1.98
CA ALA A 74 1.77 3.71 1.96
C ALA A 74 2.95 3.99 1.01
N GLY A 75 2.80 4.92 0.06
CA GLY A 75 3.80 5.28 -0.95
C GLY A 75 3.61 4.62 -2.32
N ILE A 76 2.48 3.93 -2.56
CA ILE A 76 2.16 3.42 -3.90
C ILE A 76 1.96 4.59 -4.85
N LYS A 77 2.55 4.50 -6.05
CA LYS A 77 2.35 5.49 -7.12
C LYS A 77 0.99 5.28 -7.76
N THR A 78 0.11 6.27 -7.66
CA THR A 78 -1.28 6.21 -8.14
C THR A 78 -1.59 7.38 -9.06
N ALA A 79 -2.56 7.20 -9.96
CA ALA A 79 -3.08 8.28 -10.79
C ALA A 79 -4.07 9.18 -10.01
N TYR A 80 -4.68 8.66 -8.94
CA TYR A 80 -5.62 9.39 -8.09
C TYR A 80 -4.99 10.65 -7.46
N VAL A 81 -5.66 11.80 -7.65
CA VAL A 81 -5.26 13.08 -7.06
C VAL A 81 -6.10 13.36 -5.82
N GLU A 82 -7.39 13.64 -6.00
CA GLU A 82 -8.32 14.04 -4.94
C GLU A 82 -9.80 13.82 -5.33
N VAL A 83 -10.70 13.91 -4.35
CA VAL A 83 -12.14 13.90 -4.61
C VAL A 83 -12.58 15.24 -5.19
N ALA A 84 -13.35 15.22 -6.29
CA ALA A 84 -13.90 16.42 -6.90
C ALA A 84 -15.33 16.71 -6.43
N SER A 85 -16.13 15.65 -6.26
CA SER A 85 -17.53 15.74 -5.81
C SER A 85 -17.95 14.40 -5.19
N PRO A 86 -19.17 14.26 -4.64
CA PRO A 86 -19.63 12.98 -4.11
C PRO A 86 -19.53 11.83 -5.11
N THR A 87 -19.66 12.08 -6.42
CA THR A 87 -19.68 11.07 -7.49
C THR A 87 -18.48 11.13 -8.44
N ALA A 88 -17.52 12.03 -8.21
CA ALA A 88 -16.37 12.21 -9.08
C ALA A 88 -15.05 12.44 -8.34
N PHE A 89 -13.94 12.13 -9.00
CA PHE A 89 -12.59 12.38 -8.52
C PHE A 89 -11.66 12.86 -9.64
N ILE A 90 -10.60 13.54 -9.25
CA ILE A 90 -9.53 14.01 -10.14
C ILE A 90 -8.45 12.95 -10.21
N SER A 91 -7.98 12.68 -11.43
CA SER A 91 -6.87 11.77 -11.70
C SER A 91 -5.87 12.43 -12.63
N LYS A 92 -4.60 12.03 -12.52
CA LYS A 92 -3.64 12.19 -13.61
C LYS A 92 -4.16 11.46 -14.84
N LYS A 93 -4.00 12.08 -16.01
CA LYS A 93 -4.25 11.42 -17.29
C LYS A 93 -3.20 10.36 -17.52
N CYS A 94 -3.66 9.17 -17.84
CA CYS A 94 -2.82 8.06 -18.27
C CYS A 94 -3.41 7.42 -19.52
N GLU A 95 -2.55 6.86 -20.36
CA GLU A 95 -2.96 5.85 -21.33
C GLU A 95 -2.97 4.49 -20.62
N MET A 96 -4.09 3.77 -20.70
CA MET A 96 -4.30 2.55 -19.91
C MET A 96 -3.61 1.35 -20.57
N VAL A 97 -2.92 0.53 -19.78
CA VAL A 97 -2.44 -0.78 -20.21
C VAL A 97 -3.65 -1.72 -20.26
N PRO A 98 -3.97 -2.39 -21.40
CA PRO A 98 -5.21 -3.15 -21.58
C PRO A 98 -5.16 -4.54 -20.91
N ILE A 99 -4.70 -4.60 -19.66
CA ILE A 99 -4.56 -5.82 -18.87
C ILE A 99 -5.24 -5.64 -17.50
N GLU A 100 -6.07 -6.60 -17.15
CA GLU A 100 -6.61 -6.77 -15.81
C GLU A 100 -5.63 -7.59 -14.96
N TRP A 101 -5.18 -7.01 -13.85
CA TRP A 101 -4.23 -7.63 -12.95
C TRP A 101 -4.96 -8.19 -11.73
N VAL A 102 -5.08 -9.52 -11.66
CA VAL A 102 -5.84 -10.20 -10.60
C VAL A 102 -4.90 -10.83 -9.59
N THR A 103 -5.14 -10.58 -8.30
CA THR A 103 -4.44 -11.26 -7.19
C THR A 103 -5.42 -12.08 -6.37
N ARG A 104 -5.01 -13.27 -5.93
CA ARG A 104 -5.82 -14.17 -5.11
C ARG A 104 -5.06 -14.64 -3.88
N ARG A 105 -5.72 -14.55 -2.72
CA ARG A 105 -5.31 -15.29 -1.52
C ARG A 105 -5.94 -16.67 -1.46
N LEU A 106 -7.21 -16.80 -1.81
CA LEU A 106 -7.91 -18.09 -1.83
C LEU A 106 -8.42 -18.43 -3.24
N ALA A 107 -8.48 -19.72 -3.55
CA ALA A 107 -9.11 -20.22 -4.76
C ALA A 107 -10.64 -20.10 -4.63
N THR A 108 -11.25 -19.32 -5.52
CA THR A 108 -12.70 -19.20 -5.71
C THR A 108 -13.00 -18.71 -7.13
N GLY A 109 -14.28 -18.59 -7.49
CA GLY A 109 -14.71 -17.97 -8.75
C GLY A 109 -14.14 -18.67 -9.98
N SER A 110 -13.66 -17.87 -10.94
CA SER A 110 -13.17 -18.36 -12.23
C SER A 110 -11.91 -19.23 -12.11
N PHE A 111 -11.14 -19.11 -11.03
CA PHE A 111 -9.96 -19.94 -10.82
C PHE A 111 -10.33 -21.42 -10.72
N LEU A 112 -11.39 -21.75 -9.99
CA LEU A 112 -11.86 -23.13 -9.81
C LEU A 112 -12.36 -23.73 -11.13
N LYS A 113 -12.99 -22.92 -11.99
CA LYS A 113 -13.43 -23.35 -13.32
C LYS A 113 -12.25 -23.73 -14.22
N ARG A 114 -11.17 -22.96 -14.18
CA ARG A 114 -9.95 -23.21 -14.98
C ARG A 114 -9.06 -24.31 -14.40
N ASN A 115 -9.19 -24.62 -13.11
CA ASN A 115 -8.35 -25.57 -12.39
C ASN A 115 -9.22 -26.64 -11.69
N PRO A 116 -9.88 -27.53 -12.46
CA PRO A 116 -10.71 -28.58 -11.89
C PRO A 116 -9.88 -29.48 -10.96
N GLY A 117 -10.44 -29.80 -9.79
CA GLY A 117 -9.77 -30.56 -8.73
C GLY A 117 -9.18 -29.71 -7.60
N VAL A 118 -9.01 -28.39 -7.80
CA VAL A 118 -8.65 -27.50 -6.69
C VAL A 118 -9.90 -27.19 -5.85
N PRO A 119 -9.89 -27.39 -4.53
CA PRO A 119 -11.03 -27.07 -3.68
C PRO A 119 -11.17 -25.56 -3.46
N GLU A 120 -12.41 -25.10 -3.28
CA GLU A 120 -12.67 -23.73 -2.83
C GLU A 120 -12.05 -23.49 -1.46
N GLY A 121 -11.40 -22.33 -1.29
CA GLY A 121 -10.67 -22.00 -0.06
C GLY A 121 -9.21 -22.47 -0.03
N PHE A 122 -8.71 -23.13 -1.09
CA PHE A 122 -7.28 -23.40 -1.22
C PHE A 122 -6.48 -22.09 -1.12
N ARG A 123 -5.49 -22.02 -0.22
CA ARG A 123 -4.74 -20.79 0.07
C ARG A 123 -3.45 -20.70 -0.75
N PHE A 124 -3.26 -19.60 -1.45
CA PHE A 124 -2.03 -19.27 -2.16
C PHE A 124 -1.05 -18.53 -1.25
N THR A 125 0.16 -19.07 -1.11
CA THR A 125 1.28 -18.44 -0.40
C THR A 125 2.56 -18.60 -1.23
N PRO A 126 3.08 -17.52 -1.86
CA PRO A 126 2.57 -16.13 -1.89
C PRO A 126 1.22 -15.99 -2.62
N PRO A 127 0.53 -14.82 -2.56
CA PRO A 127 -0.69 -14.58 -3.34
C PRO A 127 -0.48 -14.93 -4.82
N LYS A 128 -1.44 -15.62 -5.42
CA LYS A 128 -1.40 -15.94 -6.85
C LYS A 128 -1.72 -14.67 -7.63
N GLN A 129 -0.87 -14.30 -8.57
CA GLN A 129 -1.14 -13.23 -9.52
C GLN A 129 -1.42 -13.83 -10.91
N GLU A 130 -2.41 -13.27 -11.60
CA GLU A 130 -2.85 -13.64 -12.94
C GLU A 130 -3.12 -12.37 -13.77
N THR A 131 -3.03 -12.48 -15.10
CA THR A 131 -3.32 -11.40 -16.06
C THR A 131 -4.41 -11.81 -17.04
N PHE A 132 -5.31 -10.88 -17.37
CA PHE A 132 -6.38 -11.06 -18.36
C PHE A 132 -6.37 -9.89 -19.33
N PHE A 133 -6.40 -10.17 -20.63
CA PHE A 133 -6.45 -9.13 -21.65
C PHE A 133 -7.86 -8.56 -21.75
N LYS A 134 -7.98 -7.24 -21.79
CA LYS A 134 -9.28 -6.56 -21.88
C LYS A 134 -9.86 -6.71 -23.28
N ASP A 135 -10.83 -7.61 -23.40
CA ASP A 135 -11.55 -7.92 -24.62
C ASP A 135 -12.94 -8.45 -24.28
N ASP A 136 -13.91 -7.52 -24.20
CA ASP A 136 -15.31 -7.81 -23.92
C ASP A 136 -15.90 -8.85 -24.91
N ALA A 137 -15.41 -8.91 -26.15
CA ALA A 137 -15.91 -9.84 -27.17
C ALA A 137 -15.47 -11.29 -26.91
N ASN A 138 -14.35 -11.48 -26.22
CA ASN A 138 -13.76 -12.78 -25.91
C ASN A 138 -13.76 -13.08 -24.40
N HIS A 139 -14.58 -12.38 -23.62
CA HIS A 139 -14.75 -12.57 -22.18
C HIS A 139 -13.45 -12.45 -21.38
N ASP A 140 -12.63 -11.45 -21.73
CA ASP A 140 -11.35 -11.13 -21.09
C ASP A 140 -10.43 -12.36 -20.91
N PRO A 141 -9.84 -12.90 -22.00
CA PRO A 141 -9.07 -14.13 -21.95
C PRO A 141 -7.83 -13.99 -21.05
N GLN A 142 -7.50 -15.06 -20.32
CA GLN A 142 -6.25 -15.12 -19.55
C GLN A 142 -5.05 -15.04 -20.49
N TRP A 143 -4.11 -14.16 -20.17
CA TRP A 143 -2.83 -14.04 -20.89
C TRP A 143 -1.67 -14.43 -19.98
N SER A 144 -0.63 -15.03 -20.55
CA SER A 144 0.66 -15.23 -19.89
C SER A 144 1.53 -13.97 -19.95
N GLU A 145 2.59 -13.89 -19.15
CA GLU A 145 3.54 -12.79 -19.22
C GLU A 145 4.19 -12.69 -20.61
N GLU A 146 4.51 -13.82 -21.23
CA GLU A 146 5.10 -13.90 -22.56
C GLU A 146 4.18 -13.33 -23.63
N GLN A 147 2.86 -13.52 -23.51
CA GLN A 147 1.89 -12.92 -24.43
C GLN A 147 1.88 -11.39 -24.31
N ILE A 148 1.93 -10.86 -23.07
CA ILE A 148 1.98 -9.40 -22.83
C ILE A 148 3.27 -8.80 -23.41
N VAL A 149 4.42 -9.40 -23.13
CA VAL A 149 5.72 -8.93 -23.64
C VAL A 149 5.79 -9.03 -25.16
N SER A 150 5.26 -10.11 -25.74
CA SER A 150 5.24 -10.31 -27.19
C SER A 150 4.28 -9.36 -27.92
N ALA A 151 3.23 -8.89 -27.24
CA ALA A 151 2.29 -7.92 -27.79
C ALA A 151 2.93 -6.54 -28.01
N LYS A 152 4.05 -6.24 -27.32
CA LYS A 152 4.81 -4.98 -27.46
C LYS A 152 3.90 -3.74 -27.39
N PHE A 153 3.01 -3.70 -26.40
CA PHE A 153 2.17 -2.52 -26.19
C PHE A 153 3.05 -1.28 -26.05
N ASP A 154 2.77 -0.26 -26.86
CA ASP A 154 3.33 1.08 -26.72
C ASP A 154 2.25 1.94 -26.07
N VAL A 155 2.51 2.39 -24.84
CA VAL A 155 1.55 3.10 -24.00
C VAL A 155 2.22 4.40 -23.55
N ASN A 156 1.79 5.53 -24.09
CA ASN A 156 2.42 6.86 -23.95
C ASN A 156 3.93 6.86 -24.25
N GLY A 157 4.37 6.12 -25.28
CA GLY A 157 5.78 6.04 -25.67
C GLY A 157 6.61 5.07 -24.81
N LEU A 158 6.00 4.43 -23.81
CA LEU A 158 6.62 3.36 -23.04
C LEU A 158 6.23 2.00 -23.64
N VAL A 159 7.22 1.30 -24.19
CA VAL A 159 7.03 -0.11 -24.60
C VAL A 159 6.97 -0.99 -23.36
N ILE A 160 5.86 -1.70 -23.18
CA ILE A 160 5.64 -2.65 -22.09
C ILE A 160 6.45 -3.92 -22.35
N GLY A 161 7.67 -3.97 -21.82
CA GLY A 161 8.55 -5.13 -21.86
C GLY A 161 8.52 -5.94 -20.56
N GLN A 162 9.48 -6.86 -20.43
CA GLN A 162 9.58 -7.73 -19.25
C GLN A 162 9.76 -6.94 -17.94
N ASP A 163 10.52 -5.85 -17.96
CA ASP A 163 10.77 -5.02 -16.77
C ASP A 163 9.48 -4.35 -16.27
N GLU A 164 8.67 -3.83 -17.19
CA GLU A 164 7.39 -3.19 -16.92
C GLU A 164 6.33 -4.20 -16.45
N VAL A 165 6.26 -5.39 -17.08
CA VAL A 165 5.39 -6.50 -16.65
C VAL A 165 5.73 -6.96 -15.23
N ASP A 166 7.01 -7.17 -14.94
CA ASP A 166 7.43 -7.55 -13.59
C ASP A 166 7.12 -6.47 -12.54
N TYR A 167 7.26 -5.19 -12.91
CA TYR A 167 6.93 -4.08 -12.02
C TYR A 167 5.44 -4.11 -11.68
N MET A 168 4.56 -4.16 -12.69
CA MET A 168 3.11 -4.23 -12.50
C MET A 168 2.69 -5.46 -11.71
N ARG A 169 3.31 -6.63 -11.94
CA ARG A 169 3.08 -7.84 -11.13
C ARG A 169 3.41 -7.63 -9.66
N LYS A 170 4.58 -7.06 -9.35
CA LYS A 170 5.00 -6.82 -7.96
C LYS A 170 4.12 -5.77 -7.28
N VAL A 171 3.77 -4.68 -7.97
CA VAL A 171 2.83 -3.67 -7.45
C VAL A 171 1.46 -4.30 -7.20
N THR A 172 0.98 -5.14 -8.10
CA THR A 172 -0.30 -5.85 -7.98
C THR A 172 -0.38 -6.68 -6.71
N ILE A 173 0.64 -7.51 -6.46
CA ILE A 173 0.73 -8.31 -5.24
C ILE A 173 0.82 -7.40 -4.01
N LEU A 174 1.63 -6.34 -4.06
CA LEU A 174 1.81 -5.45 -2.93
C LEU A 174 0.53 -4.67 -2.56
N VAL A 175 -0.20 -4.14 -3.55
CA VAL A 175 -1.50 -3.50 -3.34
C VAL A 175 -2.47 -4.48 -2.67
N PHE A 176 -2.45 -5.76 -3.09
CA PHE A 176 -3.21 -6.82 -2.43
C PHE A 176 -2.82 -7.04 -0.98
N GLU A 177 -1.53 -7.20 -0.69
CA GLU A 177 -1.07 -7.42 0.68
C GLU A 177 -1.39 -6.24 1.61
N ILE A 178 -1.30 -4.99 1.11
CA ILE A 178 -1.66 -3.78 1.86
C ILE A 178 -3.15 -3.79 2.22
N LEU A 179 -4.02 -3.99 1.22
CA LEU A 179 -5.47 -3.98 1.46
C LEU A 179 -5.93 -5.22 2.25
N GLU A 180 -5.27 -6.38 2.10
CA GLU A 180 -5.50 -7.57 2.92
C GLU A 180 -5.23 -7.29 4.40
N LYS A 181 -4.10 -6.64 4.71
CA LYS A 181 -3.77 -6.24 6.08
C LYS A 181 -4.71 -5.17 6.62
N ALA A 182 -5.10 -4.19 5.81
CA ALA A 182 -6.04 -3.15 6.22
C ALA A 182 -7.40 -3.77 6.60
N TRP A 183 -7.98 -4.61 5.72
CA TRP A 183 -9.28 -5.25 5.96
C TRP A 183 -9.30 -6.20 7.16
N ALA A 184 -8.16 -6.80 7.51
CA ALA A 184 -8.04 -7.62 8.71
C ALA A 184 -8.38 -6.85 10.01
N LEU A 185 -8.17 -5.53 10.06
CA LEU A 185 -8.55 -4.69 11.21
C LEU A 185 -10.06 -4.70 11.49
N ARG A 186 -10.88 -5.03 10.48
CA ARG A 186 -12.34 -5.12 10.57
C ARG A 186 -12.83 -6.56 10.51
N ASN A 187 -11.94 -7.52 10.80
CA ASN A 187 -12.21 -8.95 10.70
C ASN A 187 -12.77 -9.34 9.33
N CYS A 188 -12.25 -8.74 8.26
CA CYS A 188 -12.66 -9.03 6.89
C CYS A 188 -11.51 -9.69 6.13
N ALA A 189 -11.79 -10.82 5.49
CA ALA A 189 -10.86 -11.48 4.61
C ALA A 189 -10.98 -10.90 3.19
N LEU A 190 -9.91 -10.26 2.70
CA LEU A 190 -9.76 -9.92 1.29
C LEU A 190 -9.34 -11.18 0.53
N ILE A 191 -10.19 -11.63 -0.39
CA ILE A 191 -10.07 -12.96 -1.00
C ILE A 191 -9.31 -12.91 -2.32
N ASP A 192 -9.73 -12.01 -3.18
CA ASP A 192 -9.08 -11.65 -4.43
C ASP A 192 -9.43 -10.22 -4.82
N MET A 193 -8.62 -9.63 -5.70
CA MET A 193 -8.92 -8.33 -6.30
C MET A 193 -8.42 -8.25 -7.73
N LYS A 194 -8.99 -7.31 -8.49
CA LYS A 194 -8.53 -6.85 -9.79
C LYS A 194 -8.14 -5.37 -9.72
N ILE A 195 -7.00 -5.02 -10.33
CA ILE A 195 -6.58 -3.64 -10.57
C ILE A 195 -6.11 -3.44 -12.02
N GLU A 196 -5.97 -2.18 -12.43
CA GLU A 196 -5.50 -1.79 -13.76
C GLU A 196 -4.41 -0.70 -13.63
N PHE A 197 -3.51 -0.63 -14.60
CA PHE A 197 -2.42 0.37 -14.63
C PHE A 197 -2.55 1.27 -15.84
N GLY A 198 -2.00 2.48 -15.72
CA GLY A 198 -1.81 3.37 -16.86
C GLY A 198 -0.42 3.99 -16.84
N VAL A 199 0.03 4.46 -17.99
CA VAL A 199 1.28 5.21 -18.14
C VAL A 199 0.93 6.69 -18.23
N ASP A 200 1.52 7.53 -17.37
CA ASP A 200 1.34 8.98 -17.46
C ASP A 200 2.15 9.60 -18.61
N VAL A 201 2.00 10.91 -18.82
CA VAL A 201 2.68 11.64 -19.90
C VAL A 201 4.21 11.67 -19.77
N ASP A 202 4.73 11.37 -18.57
CA ASP A 202 6.16 11.33 -18.27
C ASP A 202 6.73 9.89 -18.40
N GLY A 203 5.91 8.93 -18.83
CA GLY A 203 6.30 7.53 -18.99
C GLY A 203 6.33 6.73 -17.68
N ASN A 204 5.70 7.22 -16.61
CA ASN A 204 5.61 6.48 -15.35
C ASN A 204 4.38 5.56 -15.33
N ILE A 205 4.58 4.30 -14.94
CA ILE A 205 3.48 3.38 -14.65
C ILE A 205 2.86 3.74 -13.29
N LEU A 206 1.56 4.02 -13.30
CA LEU A 206 0.76 4.36 -12.12
C LEU A 206 -0.38 3.35 -11.94
N LEU A 207 -0.68 2.99 -10.70
CA LEU A 207 -1.95 2.35 -10.38
C LEU A 207 -3.09 3.31 -10.73
N ALA A 208 -3.99 2.88 -11.60
CA ALA A 208 -5.03 3.72 -12.17
C ALA A 208 -6.40 3.05 -12.03
N ASP A 209 -7.37 3.54 -12.81
CA ASP A 209 -8.78 3.13 -12.73
C ASP A 209 -9.40 3.33 -11.33
N VAL A 210 -10.19 2.35 -10.86
CA VAL A 210 -11.03 2.42 -9.67
C VAL A 210 -10.90 1.11 -8.89
N ILE A 211 -10.75 1.22 -7.57
CA ILE A 211 -10.86 0.09 -6.65
C ILE A 211 -12.08 0.32 -5.76
N ASP A 212 -13.17 -0.40 -6.05
CA ASP A 212 -14.39 -0.37 -5.26
C ASP A 212 -14.93 -1.79 -4.97
N SER A 213 -16.16 -1.92 -4.48
CA SER A 213 -16.80 -3.20 -4.18
C SER A 213 -17.02 -4.10 -5.42
N ASP A 214 -16.78 -3.60 -6.63
CA ASP A 214 -16.77 -4.38 -7.85
C ASP A 214 -15.40 -5.05 -8.11
N SER A 215 -14.34 -4.46 -7.57
CA SER A 215 -12.94 -4.79 -7.83
C SER A 215 -12.42 -5.95 -6.97
N TRP A 216 -13.09 -6.32 -5.88
CA TRP A 216 -12.63 -7.38 -4.97
C TRP A 216 -13.71 -8.39 -4.58
N ARG A 217 -13.27 -9.44 -3.88
CA ARG A 217 -14.12 -10.28 -3.01
C ARG A 217 -13.76 -10.05 -1.55
N LEU A 218 -14.77 -9.79 -0.72
CA LEU A 218 -14.58 -9.45 0.68
C LEU A 218 -15.55 -10.23 1.58
N TRP A 219 -14.98 -11.05 2.47
CA TRP A 219 -15.74 -11.97 3.33
C TRP A 219 -15.54 -11.58 4.81
N PRO A 220 -16.57 -10.99 5.46
CA PRO A 220 -16.59 -10.81 6.90
C PRO A 220 -16.36 -12.14 7.62
N SER A 221 -15.49 -12.15 8.63
CA SER A 221 -15.04 -13.32 9.40
C SER A 221 -14.46 -14.45 8.55
N GLY A 222 -14.05 -14.18 7.30
CA GLY A 222 -13.64 -15.22 6.35
C GLY A 222 -14.79 -16.12 5.87
N ASP A 223 -16.05 -15.77 6.15
CA ASP A 223 -17.23 -16.55 5.77
C ASP A 223 -17.81 -16.07 4.44
N LYS A 224 -17.68 -16.90 3.41
CA LYS A 224 -18.23 -16.63 2.07
C LYS A 224 -19.74 -16.33 2.10
N ARG A 225 -20.50 -16.89 3.04
CA ARG A 225 -21.95 -16.65 3.15
C ARG A 225 -22.28 -15.20 3.51
N LEU A 226 -21.33 -14.49 4.11
CA LEU A 226 -21.44 -13.09 4.51
C LEU A 226 -20.86 -12.13 3.48
N MET A 227 -20.54 -12.58 2.26
CA MET A 227 -19.90 -11.74 1.24
C MET A 227 -20.63 -10.41 1.03
N VAL A 228 -19.86 -9.32 0.98
CA VAL A 228 -20.38 -7.94 0.88
C VAL A 228 -20.00 -7.26 -0.44
N ASP A 229 -19.36 -8.00 -1.34
CA ASP A 229 -18.91 -7.51 -2.64
C ASP A 229 -19.91 -7.81 -3.77
N LYS A 230 -19.58 -7.37 -4.98
CA LYS A 230 -20.41 -7.55 -6.19
C LYS A 230 -20.76 -9.01 -6.50
N GLN A 231 -20.05 -9.99 -5.96
CA GLN A 231 -20.40 -11.40 -6.13
C GLN A 231 -21.83 -11.71 -5.67
N VAL A 232 -22.38 -10.97 -4.69
CA VAL A 232 -23.81 -11.07 -4.32
C VAL A 232 -24.70 -10.81 -5.52
N TYR A 233 -24.49 -9.69 -6.21
CA TYR A 233 -25.24 -9.34 -7.43
C TYR A 233 -25.01 -10.35 -8.56
N ARG A 234 -23.79 -10.87 -8.72
CA ARG A 234 -23.48 -11.89 -9.74
C ARG A 234 -24.23 -13.21 -9.50
N ASN A 235 -24.47 -13.59 -8.26
CA ASN A 235 -25.11 -14.86 -7.90
C ASN A 235 -26.63 -14.89 -8.11
N LEU A 236 -27.29 -13.73 -8.20
CA LEU A 236 -28.74 -13.64 -8.38
C LEU A 236 -29.14 -14.13 -9.78
N ALA A 237 -30.02 -15.14 -9.86
CA ALA A 237 -30.57 -15.60 -11.13
C ALA A 237 -31.54 -14.57 -11.74
N ASN A 238 -32.47 -14.07 -10.93
CA ASN A 238 -33.37 -12.97 -11.24
C ASN A 238 -33.07 -11.80 -10.29
N VAL A 239 -33.21 -10.56 -10.76
CA VAL A 239 -32.92 -9.36 -9.95
C VAL A 239 -34.21 -8.62 -9.64
N THR A 240 -34.56 -8.54 -8.37
CA THR A 240 -35.66 -7.70 -7.88
C THR A 240 -35.12 -6.39 -7.30
N ALA A 241 -35.99 -5.41 -7.07
CA ALA A 241 -35.62 -4.17 -6.38
C ALA A 241 -35.09 -4.43 -4.96
N ALA A 242 -35.69 -5.38 -4.22
CA ALA A 242 -35.26 -5.75 -2.88
C ALA A 242 -33.83 -6.38 -2.87
N ASP A 243 -33.48 -7.11 -3.92
CA ASP A 243 -32.13 -7.65 -4.08
C ASP A 243 -31.12 -6.52 -4.33
N LEU A 244 -31.46 -5.56 -5.18
CA LEU A 244 -30.62 -4.38 -5.46
C LEU A 244 -30.41 -3.55 -4.20
N ASP A 245 -31.44 -3.36 -3.37
CA ASP A 245 -31.32 -2.68 -2.08
C ASP A 245 -30.38 -3.42 -1.12
N THR A 246 -30.39 -4.74 -1.14
CA THR A 246 -29.46 -5.56 -0.34
C THR A 246 -28.03 -5.39 -0.81
N VAL A 247 -27.78 -5.44 -2.13
CA VAL A 247 -26.45 -5.18 -2.70
C VAL A 247 -25.98 -3.75 -2.36
N LYS A 248 -26.86 -2.75 -2.46
CA LYS A 248 -26.56 -1.37 -2.12
C LYS A 248 -26.20 -1.20 -0.65
N ARG A 249 -26.92 -1.86 0.26
CA ARG A 249 -26.60 -1.87 1.71
C ARG A 249 -25.24 -2.50 1.97
N ASN A 250 -24.90 -3.59 1.29
CA ASN A 250 -23.57 -4.19 1.41
C ASN A 250 -22.47 -3.22 0.96
N PHE A 251 -22.68 -2.50 -0.15
CA PHE A 251 -21.70 -1.53 -0.65
C PHE A 251 -21.56 -0.33 0.29
N ALA A 252 -22.68 0.17 0.85
CA ALA A 252 -22.67 1.22 1.86
C ALA A 252 -21.90 0.78 3.12
N TRP A 253 -22.14 -0.45 3.59
CA TRP A 253 -21.43 -1.02 4.74
C TRP A 253 -19.91 -1.05 4.50
N VAL A 254 -19.46 -1.50 3.31
CA VAL A 254 -18.03 -1.49 2.93
C VAL A 254 -17.47 -0.07 2.99
N LYS A 255 -18.18 0.89 2.39
CA LYS A 255 -17.79 2.30 2.37
C LYS A 255 -17.69 2.90 3.78
N ASP A 256 -18.56 2.50 4.71
CA ASP A 256 -18.51 2.94 6.11
C ASP A 256 -17.35 2.25 6.87
N GLN A 257 -17.08 0.95 6.62
CA GLN A 257 -15.94 0.27 7.26
C GLN A 257 -14.58 0.87 6.87
N LEU A 258 -14.48 1.46 5.67
CA LEU A 258 -13.25 2.10 5.21
C LEU A 258 -12.79 3.29 6.08
N ASP A 259 -13.69 3.94 6.82
CA ASP A 259 -13.32 5.01 7.77
C ASP A 259 -12.46 4.50 8.93
N HIS A 260 -12.52 3.19 9.19
CA HIS A 260 -11.80 2.55 10.28
C HIS A 260 -10.52 1.83 9.81
N LEU A 261 -10.19 1.89 8.52
CA LEU A 261 -9.00 1.22 8.00
C LEU A 261 -7.72 2.04 8.13
N LYS A 262 -7.78 3.30 8.58
CA LYS A 262 -6.59 4.12 8.86
C LYS A 262 -6.60 4.61 10.31
N PRO A 263 -6.58 3.71 11.31
CA PRO A 263 -6.50 4.12 12.71
C PRO A 263 -5.15 4.79 12.98
N THR A 264 -5.11 5.68 13.97
CA THR A 264 -3.84 6.15 14.51
C THR A 264 -3.40 5.17 15.59
N ILE A 265 -2.27 4.50 15.37
CA ILE A 265 -1.64 3.63 16.37
C ILE A 265 -0.51 4.42 17.01
N HIS A 266 -0.58 4.61 18.33
CA HIS A 266 0.41 5.38 19.05
C HIS A 266 1.68 4.56 19.26
N HIS A 267 2.80 5.11 18.81
CA HIS A 267 4.11 4.52 18.98
C HIS A 267 5.17 5.63 19.11
N LYS A 268 6.29 5.35 19.78
CA LYS A 268 7.42 6.28 19.89
C LYS A 268 8.74 5.55 19.67
N VAL A 269 9.65 6.16 18.91
CA VAL A 269 11.06 5.80 18.85
C VAL A 269 11.86 6.86 19.59
N VAL A 270 12.67 6.45 20.55
CA VAL A 270 13.47 7.38 21.34
C VAL A 270 14.94 7.08 21.11
N VAL A 271 15.66 8.05 20.55
CA VAL A 271 17.09 7.93 20.27
C VAL A 271 17.86 8.61 21.40
N PHE A 272 18.56 7.81 22.22
CA PHE A 272 19.46 8.31 23.26
C PHE A 272 20.87 8.41 22.72
N MET A 273 21.46 9.61 22.80
CA MET A 273 22.87 9.83 22.47
C MET A 273 23.70 10.09 23.72
N GLY A 274 24.84 9.42 23.81
CA GLY A 274 25.80 9.55 24.92
C GLY A 274 26.51 10.90 24.98
N SER A 275 26.54 11.61 23.86
CA SER A 275 27.24 12.88 23.66
C SER A 275 26.50 13.73 22.63
N PRO A 276 26.44 15.07 22.80
CA PRO A 276 25.92 15.97 21.76
C PRO A 276 26.72 15.90 20.45
N ALA A 277 27.98 15.43 20.49
CA ALA A 277 28.79 15.27 19.28
C ALA A 277 28.22 14.23 18.29
N ASP A 278 27.34 13.34 18.74
CA ASP A 278 26.73 12.30 17.90
C ASP A 278 25.41 12.76 17.25
N GLU A 279 25.05 14.05 17.38
CA GLU A 279 23.76 14.61 16.94
C GLU A 279 23.49 14.36 15.45
N GLU A 280 24.47 14.57 14.56
CA GLU A 280 24.29 14.38 13.11
C GLU A 280 23.89 12.93 12.78
N HIS A 281 24.48 11.95 13.48
CA HIS A 281 24.14 10.53 13.30
C HIS A 281 22.72 10.25 13.79
N CYS A 282 22.33 10.80 14.94
CA CYS A 282 20.97 10.68 15.46
C CYS A 282 19.92 11.35 14.56
N GLN A 283 20.25 12.50 13.95
CA GLN A 283 19.39 13.16 12.98
C GLN A 283 19.19 12.31 11.71
N LYS A 284 20.21 11.56 11.27
CA LYS A 284 20.06 10.58 10.17
C LYS A 284 19.07 9.47 10.53
N ILE A 285 19.16 8.92 11.75
CA ILE A 285 18.19 7.93 12.26
C ILE A 285 16.78 8.53 12.27
N ALA A 286 16.60 9.71 12.85
CA ALA A 286 15.30 10.37 12.95
C ALA A 286 14.70 10.68 11.58
N LYS A 287 15.49 11.18 10.62
CA LYS A 287 15.05 11.44 9.25
C LYS A 287 14.57 10.17 8.56
N ALA A 288 15.34 9.09 8.67
CA ALA A 288 14.97 7.80 8.08
C ALA A 288 13.70 7.22 8.72
N ALA A 289 13.59 7.27 10.05
CA ALA A 289 12.44 6.77 10.81
C ALA A 289 11.16 7.57 10.51
N ARG A 290 11.25 8.91 10.45
CA ARG A 290 10.12 9.78 10.05
C ARG A 290 9.68 9.54 8.60
N GLY A 291 10.59 9.12 7.72
CA GLY A 291 10.26 8.67 6.37
C GLY A 291 9.32 7.44 6.33
N PHE A 292 9.32 6.62 7.38
CA PHE A 292 8.35 5.54 7.57
C PHE A 292 7.10 5.97 8.35
N GLY A 293 7.03 7.21 8.84
CA GLY A 293 5.95 7.73 9.68
C GLY A 293 6.13 7.49 11.17
N LEU A 294 7.33 7.13 11.61
CA LEU A 294 7.58 6.94 13.03
C LEU A 294 7.67 8.30 13.73
N ASP A 295 7.11 8.36 14.92
CA ASP A 295 7.29 9.47 15.84
C ASP A 295 8.62 9.30 16.59
N VAL A 296 9.49 10.31 16.53
CA VAL A 296 10.89 10.20 16.96
C VAL A 296 11.30 11.37 17.85
N ASP A 297 11.74 11.04 19.06
CA ASP A 297 12.39 11.95 19.99
C ASP A 297 13.90 11.71 20.02
N LEU A 298 14.68 12.79 20.14
CA LEU A 298 16.12 12.74 20.39
C LEU A 298 16.39 13.21 21.81
N ARG A 299 17.16 12.45 22.58
CA ARG A 299 17.56 12.82 23.96
C ARG A 299 19.04 12.60 24.17
N ILE A 300 19.64 13.40 25.04
CA ILE A 300 21.05 13.31 25.40
C ILE A 300 21.12 12.79 26.83
N THR A 301 21.79 11.66 27.03
CA THR A 301 22.04 11.10 28.36
C THR A 301 23.22 10.14 28.32
N SER A 302 23.96 10.01 29.42
CA SER A 302 25.14 9.15 29.49
C SER A 302 25.01 8.13 30.62
N ALA A 303 25.02 6.85 30.28
CA ALA A 303 25.03 5.78 31.27
C ALA A 303 26.28 5.80 32.18
N HIS A 304 27.38 6.42 31.74
CA HIS A 304 28.61 6.54 32.53
C HIS A 304 28.68 7.80 33.39
N LYS A 305 28.19 8.94 32.86
CA LYS A 305 28.32 10.24 33.54
C LYS A 305 27.06 10.65 34.31
N ALA A 306 25.91 10.11 33.94
CA ALA A 306 24.59 10.48 34.44
C ALA A 306 23.66 9.25 34.47
N THR A 307 24.10 8.19 35.15
CA THR A 307 23.39 6.89 35.18
C THR A 307 21.97 7.01 35.69
N GLN A 308 21.77 7.69 36.83
CA GLN A 308 20.43 7.88 37.42
C GLN A 308 19.51 8.67 36.50
N GLU A 309 20.03 9.69 35.83
CA GLU A 309 19.27 10.48 34.87
C GLU A 309 18.87 9.65 33.63
N THR A 310 19.75 8.77 33.15
CA THR A 310 19.43 7.85 32.05
C THR A 310 18.24 6.96 32.40
N LEU A 311 18.23 6.40 33.62
CA LEU A 311 17.13 5.56 34.09
C LEU A 311 15.84 6.37 34.25
N ARG A 312 15.94 7.58 34.82
CA ARG A 312 14.80 8.49 34.99
C ARG A 312 14.16 8.88 33.66
N ILE A 313 14.95 9.29 32.68
CA ILE A 313 14.45 9.66 31.34
C ILE A 313 13.81 8.46 30.64
N MET A 314 14.40 7.28 30.74
CA MET A 314 13.81 6.07 30.18
C MET A 314 12.44 5.78 30.81
N GLN A 315 12.33 5.86 32.14
CA GLN A 315 11.08 5.67 32.88
C GLN A 315 10.00 6.70 32.51
N GLU A 316 10.37 7.94 32.16
CA GLU A 316 9.41 8.92 31.60
C GLU A 316 8.73 8.39 30.33
N TYR A 317 9.46 7.69 29.47
CA TYR A 317 8.90 7.10 28.26
C TYR A 317 8.16 5.78 28.51
N GLU A 318 8.51 5.04 29.57
CA GLU A 318 7.81 3.81 29.95
C GLU A 318 6.38 4.07 30.46
N ASP A 319 6.05 5.31 30.85
CA ASP A 319 4.68 5.77 31.11
C ASP A 319 3.88 5.91 29.80
N THR A 320 3.64 4.78 29.15
CA THR A 320 2.91 4.70 27.88
C THR A 320 2.12 3.40 27.78
N HIS A 321 1.02 3.47 27.03
CA HIS A 321 0.28 2.29 26.57
C HIS A 321 0.48 1.99 25.08
N GLY A 322 1.28 2.82 24.38
CA GLY A 322 1.66 2.62 22.98
C GLY A 322 2.92 1.77 22.83
N ALA A 323 3.31 1.50 21.58
CA ALA A 323 4.59 0.83 21.32
C ALA A 323 5.77 1.79 21.57
N LEU A 324 6.86 1.26 22.12
CA LEU A 324 8.07 2.03 22.40
C LEU A 324 9.30 1.25 21.96
N VAL A 325 10.22 1.92 21.27
CA VAL A 325 11.52 1.36 20.86
C VAL A 325 12.61 2.36 21.21
N PHE A 326 13.66 1.88 21.89
CA PHE A 326 14.83 2.69 22.21
C PHE A 326 15.95 2.41 21.21
N ILE A 327 16.61 3.48 20.76
CA ILE A 327 17.84 3.40 19.97
C ILE A 327 18.97 4.05 20.76
N ALA A 328 20.00 3.28 21.10
CA ALA A 328 21.16 3.75 21.83
C ALA A 328 22.30 4.11 20.85
N VAL A 329 22.74 5.37 20.89
CA VAL A 329 23.87 5.89 20.13
C VAL A 329 24.97 6.29 21.10
N ALA A 330 26.03 5.49 21.15
CA ALA A 330 27.22 5.80 21.94
C ALA A 330 28.47 5.33 21.20
N GLY A 331 29.42 6.24 21.00
CA GLY A 331 30.76 5.89 20.51
C GLY A 331 31.64 5.28 21.62
N ARG A 332 32.81 4.75 21.24
CA ARG A 332 33.76 4.07 22.14
C ARG A 332 33.10 2.84 22.80
N SER A 333 33.38 2.62 24.08
CA SER A 333 32.71 1.58 24.87
C SER A 333 31.25 1.97 25.13
N ASN A 334 30.32 1.36 24.41
CA ASN A 334 28.89 1.58 24.54
C ASN A 334 28.34 0.89 25.81
N GLY A 335 28.30 1.64 26.92
CA GLY A 335 27.54 1.22 28.10
C GLY A 335 26.06 1.65 28.07
N LEU A 336 25.67 2.56 27.17
CA LEU A 336 24.32 3.12 27.13
C LEU A 336 23.29 2.06 26.75
N GLY A 337 23.51 1.34 25.66
CA GLY A 337 22.62 0.27 25.21
C GLY A 337 22.43 -0.86 26.23
N PRO A 338 23.53 -1.47 26.73
CA PRO A 338 23.42 -2.52 27.75
C PRO A 338 22.71 -2.07 29.02
N VAL A 339 22.96 -0.84 29.51
CA VAL A 339 22.27 -0.31 30.69
C VAL A 339 20.77 -0.15 30.44
N LEU A 340 20.35 0.40 29.30
CA LEU A 340 18.93 0.47 28.95
C LEU A 340 18.32 -0.93 28.86
N SER A 341 18.98 -1.85 28.14
CA SER A 341 18.47 -3.21 27.93
C SER A 341 18.33 -4.03 29.20
N GLY A 342 19.10 -3.72 30.25
CA GLY A 342 18.99 -4.40 31.53
C GLY A 342 17.90 -3.83 32.44
N ASN A 343 17.36 -2.66 32.11
CA ASN A 343 16.44 -1.93 32.97
C ASN A 343 15.09 -1.61 32.30
N THR A 344 14.86 -2.03 31.06
CA THR A 344 13.59 -1.92 30.36
C THR A 344 13.17 -3.25 29.74
N SER A 345 11.86 -3.44 29.59
CA SER A 345 11.28 -4.56 28.81
C SER A 345 11.02 -4.21 27.35
N TYR A 346 11.23 -2.94 26.96
CA TYR A 346 11.08 -2.50 25.57
C TYR A 346 12.33 -2.83 24.72
N PRO A 347 12.19 -3.01 23.40
CA PRO A 347 13.33 -3.29 22.53
C PRO A 347 14.37 -2.16 22.56
N VAL A 348 15.64 -2.55 22.74
CA VAL A 348 16.79 -1.64 22.69
C VAL A 348 17.69 -2.01 21.51
N ILE A 349 17.95 -1.05 20.63
CA ILE A 349 18.77 -1.20 19.43
C ILE A 349 20.02 -0.33 19.58
N ASN A 350 21.20 -0.96 19.57
CA ASN A 350 22.46 -0.25 19.47
C ASN A 350 22.70 0.22 18.03
N CYS A 351 23.01 1.51 17.85
CA CYS A 351 23.45 2.08 16.59
C CYS A 351 24.67 3.00 16.83
N PRO A 352 25.86 2.43 17.11
CA PRO A 352 27.05 3.23 17.39
C PRO A 352 27.39 4.15 16.20
N PRO A 353 27.89 5.37 16.45
CA PRO A 353 28.24 6.31 15.40
C PRO A 353 29.48 5.84 14.61
N PRO A 354 29.66 6.28 13.35
CA PRO A 354 30.84 5.95 12.55
C PRO A 354 32.14 6.41 13.22
N SER A 355 33.17 5.56 13.19
CA SER A 355 34.49 5.83 13.77
C SER A 355 35.50 4.86 13.19
N ASP A 356 36.77 5.28 13.02
CA ASP A 356 37.87 4.39 12.64
C ASP A 356 38.08 3.26 13.67
N LYS A 357 37.65 3.51 14.92
CA LYS A 357 37.73 2.55 16.03
C LYS A 357 36.53 1.63 16.12
N LEU A 358 35.55 1.74 15.22
CA LEU A 358 34.32 0.94 15.29
C LEU A 358 34.60 -0.56 15.29
N VAL A 359 35.64 -1.03 14.61
CA VAL A 359 36.05 -2.45 14.61
C VAL A 359 36.37 -2.96 16.03
N GLN A 360 36.99 -2.12 16.85
CA GLN A 360 37.27 -2.43 18.25
C GLN A 360 36.05 -2.14 19.15
N ASP A 361 35.40 -1.00 18.92
CA ASP A 361 34.32 -0.48 19.77
C ASP A 361 33.03 -1.30 19.64
N ILE A 362 32.74 -1.90 18.47
CA ILE A 362 31.48 -2.62 18.21
C ILE A 362 31.24 -3.80 19.17
N TRP A 363 32.31 -4.43 19.66
CA TRP A 363 32.22 -5.53 20.62
C TRP A 363 31.51 -5.11 21.91
N SER A 364 31.62 -3.84 22.31
CA SER A 364 30.88 -3.30 23.46
C SER A 364 29.35 -3.32 23.27
N SER A 365 28.87 -3.36 22.03
CA SER A 365 27.44 -3.48 21.70
C SER A 365 27.01 -4.94 21.43
N LEU A 366 27.94 -5.82 21.03
CA LEU A 366 27.65 -7.20 20.65
C LEU A 366 27.75 -8.18 21.83
N SER A 367 28.85 -8.14 22.58
CA SER A 367 29.13 -9.13 23.63
C SER A 367 28.63 -8.66 24.99
N VAL A 368 27.31 -8.70 25.16
CA VAL A 368 26.65 -8.30 26.40
C VAL A 368 26.58 -9.44 27.44
N PRO A 369 26.48 -9.13 28.74
CA PRO A 369 26.20 -10.11 29.79
C PRO A 369 24.91 -10.90 29.53
N SER A 370 24.82 -12.09 30.14
CA SER A 370 23.61 -12.92 30.06
C SER A 370 22.38 -12.20 30.62
N GLY A 371 21.21 -12.46 30.02
CA GLY A 371 19.95 -11.82 30.39
C GLY A 371 19.66 -10.49 29.68
N LEU A 372 20.57 -9.98 28.84
CA LEU A 372 20.35 -8.79 28.02
C LEU A 372 19.97 -9.15 26.58
N GLY A 373 18.96 -8.46 26.05
CA GLY A 373 18.39 -8.69 24.72
C GLY A 373 18.70 -7.59 23.69
N CYS A 374 19.65 -6.68 23.95
CA CYS A 374 19.92 -5.60 23.01
C CYS A 374 20.47 -6.13 21.68
N ALA A 375 19.87 -5.67 20.59
CA ALA A 375 20.36 -5.95 19.25
C ALA A 375 21.31 -4.84 18.78
N THR A 376 22.16 -5.13 17.79
CA THR A 376 23.08 -4.14 17.21
C THR A 376 22.90 -4.03 15.70
N VAL A 377 22.81 -2.79 15.23
CA VAL A 377 22.83 -2.42 13.81
C VAL A 377 23.85 -1.31 13.59
N VAL A 378 24.51 -1.30 12.44
CA VAL A 378 25.68 -0.43 12.23
C VAL A 378 25.31 0.90 11.56
N TYR A 379 24.30 0.92 10.69
CA TYR A 379 23.95 2.12 9.92
C TYR A 379 22.70 2.80 10.46
N PRO A 380 22.63 4.14 10.42
CA PRO A 380 21.49 4.89 10.95
C PRO A 380 20.18 4.54 10.23
N ASP A 381 20.23 4.37 8.90
CA ASP A 381 19.07 3.93 8.10
C ASP A 381 18.59 2.53 8.50
N SER A 382 19.51 1.62 8.83
CA SER A 382 19.16 0.27 9.28
C SER A 382 18.54 0.25 10.68
N ALA A 383 18.93 1.17 11.57
CA ALA A 383 18.28 1.34 12.87
C ALA A 383 16.85 1.83 12.75
N ALA A 384 16.62 2.83 11.89
CA ALA A 384 15.28 3.29 11.56
C ALA A 384 14.42 2.18 10.93
N ILE A 385 14.99 1.37 10.01
CA ILE A 385 14.30 0.23 9.40
C ILE A 385 13.95 -0.83 10.46
N MET A 386 14.86 -1.15 11.37
CA MET A 386 14.61 -2.14 12.43
C MET A 386 13.50 -1.68 13.38
N ALA A 387 13.52 -0.41 13.79
CA ALA A 387 12.44 0.18 14.57
C ALA A 387 11.10 0.15 13.81
N ALA A 388 11.11 0.50 12.52
CA ALA A 388 9.92 0.43 11.65
C ALA A 388 9.40 -1.01 11.50
N GLN A 389 10.27 -2.01 11.41
CA GLN A 389 9.88 -3.41 11.30
C GLN A 389 9.18 -3.91 12.57
N ILE A 390 9.68 -3.51 13.75
CA ILE A 390 9.06 -3.81 15.04
C ILE A 390 7.68 -3.15 15.14
N ILE A 391 7.61 -1.83 14.91
CA ILE A 391 6.36 -1.07 14.98
C ILE A 391 5.34 -1.54 13.92
N GLY A 392 5.83 -1.92 12.74
CA GLY A 392 5.01 -2.44 11.64
C GLY A 392 4.31 -3.78 11.94
N LEU A 393 4.65 -4.46 13.04
CA LEU A 393 3.88 -5.61 13.52
C LEU A 393 2.49 -5.18 14.03
N GLN A 394 2.35 -3.95 14.52
CA GLN A 394 1.10 -3.38 14.99
C GLN A 394 0.50 -2.41 13.96
N ASP A 395 1.34 -1.58 13.34
CA ASP A 395 0.92 -0.59 12.34
C ASP A 395 1.11 -1.09 10.90
N TYR A 396 0.01 -1.44 10.24
CA TYR A 396 0.08 -1.95 8.87
C TYR A 396 0.55 -0.90 7.85
N LEU A 397 0.43 0.40 8.13
CA LEU A 397 0.85 1.47 7.23
C LEU A 397 2.37 1.66 7.28
N VAL A 398 2.97 1.54 8.47
CA VAL A 398 4.44 1.44 8.63
C VAL A 398 4.96 0.20 7.90
N TRP A 399 4.31 -0.96 8.09
CA TRP A 399 4.63 -2.17 7.34
C TRP A 399 4.53 -1.96 5.83
N ALA A 400 3.49 -1.27 5.35
CA ALA A 400 3.29 -1.02 3.93
C ALA A 400 4.41 -0.16 3.34
N ARG A 401 4.84 0.89 4.05
CA ARG A 401 5.96 1.75 3.63
C ARG A 401 7.29 0.98 3.53
N LEU A 402 7.53 0.03 4.44
CA LEU A 402 8.69 -0.86 4.35
C LEU A 402 8.66 -1.70 3.07
N ARG A 403 7.50 -2.27 2.73
CA ARG A 403 7.32 -3.08 1.51
C ARG A 403 7.43 -2.26 0.24
N VAL A 404 6.88 -1.04 0.23
CA VAL A 404 7.04 -0.08 -0.87
C VAL A 404 8.52 0.28 -1.05
N LYS A 405 9.26 0.56 0.02
CA LYS A 405 10.70 0.82 -0.08
C LYS A 405 11.47 -0.35 -0.69
N GLN A 406 11.13 -1.59 -0.33
CA GLN A 406 11.74 -2.79 -0.96
C GLN A 406 11.47 -2.85 -2.47
N LEU A 407 10.23 -2.56 -2.88
CA LEU A 407 9.85 -2.49 -4.28
C LEU A 407 10.61 -1.38 -5.03
N ASP A 408 10.69 -0.18 -4.44
CA ASP A 408 11.36 0.97 -5.05
C ASP A 408 12.86 0.71 -5.24
N MET A 409 13.53 0.12 -4.24
CA MET A 409 14.95 -0.27 -4.36
C MET A 409 15.16 -1.29 -5.49
N ALA A 410 14.30 -2.31 -5.57
CA ALA A 410 14.38 -3.30 -6.65
C ALA A 410 14.13 -2.67 -8.03
N THR A 411 13.22 -1.71 -8.10
CA THR A 411 12.91 -0.97 -9.34
C THR A 411 14.06 -0.07 -9.74
N SER A 412 14.67 0.67 -8.79
CA SER A 412 15.81 1.54 -9.08
C SER A 412 17.03 0.77 -9.60
N LEU A 413 17.27 -0.45 -9.09
CA LEU A 413 18.34 -1.32 -9.59
C LEU A 413 18.12 -1.68 -11.06
N ARG A 414 16.89 -2.01 -11.45
CA ARG A 414 16.54 -2.31 -12.85
C ARG A 414 16.68 -1.09 -13.74
N THR A 415 16.24 0.08 -13.28
CA THR A 415 16.43 1.33 -14.02
C THR A 415 17.91 1.64 -14.23
N ALA A 416 18.75 1.43 -13.21
CA ALA A 416 20.20 1.61 -13.31
C ALA A 416 20.82 0.61 -14.30
N ASP A 417 20.45 -0.67 -14.22
CA ASP A 417 20.90 -1.71 -15.14
C ASP A 417 20.47 -1.44 -16.60
N LYS A 418 19.20 -1.05 -16.84
CA LYS A 418 18.69 -0.69 -18.16
C LYS A 418 19.47 0.49 -18.78
N LYS A 419 19.84 1.49 -17.97
CA LYS A 419 20.68 2.62 -18.41
C LYS A 419 22.10 2.19 -18.80
N LEU A 420 22.66 1.19 -18.13
CA LEU A 420 23.99 0.66 -18.44
C LEU A 420 23.98 -0.27 -19.66
N ARG A 421 22.92 -1.05 -19.86
CA ARG A 421 22.76 -1.93 -21.04
C ARG A 421 22.54 -1.17 -22.34
N ASN A 422 21.81 -0.05 -22.28
CA ASN A 422 21.50 0.80 -23.42
C ASN A 422 22.09 2.20 -23.22
N PRO A 423 23.43 2.37 -23.27
CA PRO A 423 24.01 3.71 -23.17
C PRO A 423 23.47 4.53 -24.34
N LYS A 424 22.87 5.70 -24.04
CA LYS A 424 22.52 6.68 -25.07
C LYS A 424 23.82 7.03 -25.82
N VAL A 425 23.93 6.60 -27.07
CA VAL A 425 25.02 6.98 -27.99
C VAL A 425 24.90 8.45 -28.33
#